data_AF-A0A0X3TT05-F1
#
_entry.id   AF-A0A0X3TT05-F1
#
_cell.length_a   1.000
_cell.length_b   1.000
_cell.length_c   1.000
_cell.angle_alpha   90.00
_cell.angle_beta   90.00
_cell.angle_gamma   90.00
#
_symmetry.space_group_name_H-M   'P 1'
#
loop_
_entity.id
_entity.type
_entity.pdbx_description
1 polymer ?
#
loop_
_entity_poly.entity_id
_entity_poly.type
_entity_poly.pdbx_seq_one_letter_code
_entity_poly.pdbx_strand_id
1 'polypeptide(L)'
;MPFTPTWELLSSFGSSRFAKLSVFVPVFGYFIIFNDAFVALVGSSMEWACIAFQSVACGDGGFAKLDNDFMLRKVVNIYIALSAIGLSTVVFQGFCPHEVKKFWHVEDYVAENTKVFHHEFNRRIRSVLNKSVPKDTSRIQETFNRYKEYDRPKASEMYDRDILALWFSFQNTRFEAARWTCFVFFTVGVALLTYPTVTVFLKVCAIIIMG
;
A
#
# COMPACT_ATOMS: atom_id res chain seq x y z
N MET A 1 14.47 7.69 -15.87
CA MET A 1 14.11 6.26 -15.71
C MET A 1 12.59 6.18 -15.57
N PRO A 2 11.92 5.19 -16.18
CA PRO A 2 10.48 5.00 -15.99
C PRO A 2 10.18 4.74 -14.51
N PHE A 3 9.09 5.29 -14.00
CA PHE A 3 8.64 5.07 -12.62
C PHE A 3 8.12 3.64 -12.49
N THR A 4 8.78 2.82 -11.66
CA THR A 4 8.32 1.47 -11.31
C THR A 4 8.08 1.41 -9.80
N PRO A 5 6.85 1.10 -9.33
CA PRO A 5 6.53 1.11 -7.90
C PRO A 5 7.31 0.01 -7.18
N THR A 6 8.17 0.33 -6.22
CA THR A 6 8.92 -0.66 -5.42
C THR A 6 8.07 -1.21 -4.27
N TRP A 7 8.42 -2.39 -3.74
CA TRP A 7 7.74 -2.92 -2.56
C TRP A 7 7.90 -2.03 -1.33
N GLU A 8 9.03 -1.32 -1.21
CA GLU A 8 9.29 -0.32 -0.17
C GLU A 8 8.32 0.87 -0.24
N LEU A 9 8.02 1.39 -1.44
CA LEU A 9 6.98 2.40 -1.60
C LEU A 9 5.62 1.86 -1.14
N LEU A 10 5.28 0.64 -1.54
CA LEU A 10 3.99 0.00 -1.22
C LEU A 10 3.88 -0.43 0.25
N SER A 11 5.01 -0.70 0.93
CA SER A 11 5.03 -1.13 2.33
C SER A 11 4.56 -0.03 3.27
N SER A 12 4.73 1.24 2.88
CA SER A 12 4.22 2.39 3.62
C SER A 12 2.71 2.36 3.81
N PHE A 13 1.99 1.85 2.83
CA PHE A 13 0.54 1.73 2.89
C PHE A 13 0.12 0.38 3.51
N GLY A 14 0.73 -0.71 3.04
CA GLY A 14 0.33 -2.08 3.40
C GLY A 14 0.71 -2.53 4.82
N SER A 15 1.67 -1.86 5.47
CA SER A 15 2.09 -2.19 6.84
C SER A 15 1.18 -1.58 7.92
N SER A 16 0.37 -0.58 7.57
CA SER A 16 -0.50 0.12 8.52
C SER A 16 -1.55 -0.83 9.13
N ARG A 17 -1.85 -0.64 10.43
CA ARG A 17 -2.89 -1.43 11.12
C ARG A 17 -4.26 -1.28 10.44
N PHE A 18 -4.53 -0.08 9.93
CA PHE A 18 -5.77 0.21 9.20
C PHE A 18 -5.87 -0.57 7.89
N ALA A 19 -4.79 -0.67 7.11
CA ALA A 19 -4.77 -1.49 5.90
C ALA A 19 -4.97 -2.99 6.21
N LYS A 20 -4.46 -3.50 7.34
CA LYS A 20 -4.70 -4.88 7.76
C LYS A 20 -6.18 -5.13 8.13
N LEU A 21 -6.82 -4.17 8.78
CA LEU A 21 -8.25 -4.24 9.09
C LEU A 21 -9.11 -4.12 7.82
N SER A 22 -8.65 -3.37 6.80
CA SER A 22 -9.40 -3.19 5.55
C SER A 22 -9.59 -4.48 4.76
N VAL A 23 -8.81 -5.53 5.04
CA VAL A 23 -8.98 -6.87 4.45
C VAL A 23 -10.36 -7.47 4.78
N PHE A 24 -10.95 -7.12 5.93
CA PHE A 24 -12.28 -7.59 6.30
C PHE A 24 -13.42 -6.74 5.74
N VAL A 25 -13.11 -5.58 5.17
CA VAL A 25 -14.13 -4.63 4.69
C VAL A 25 -14.98 -5.19 3.55
N PRO A 26 -14.48 -5.96 2.57
CA PRO A 26 -15.35 -6.60 1.57
C PRO A 26 -16.42 -7.50 2.19
N VAL A 27 -16.08 -8.21 3.27
CA VAL A 27 -16.99 -9.11 3.98
C VAL A 27 -18.02 -8.32 4.76
N PHE A 28 -17.58 -7.37 5.60
CA PHE A 28 -18.50 -6.54 6.37
C PHE A 28 -19.36 -5.63 5.48
N GLY A 29 -18.78 -5.11 4.41
CA GLY A 29 -19.48 -4.27 3.45
C GLY A 29 -20.56 -5.02 2.67
N TYR A 30 -20.33 -6.31 2.35
CA TYR A 30 -21.38 -7.16 1.82
C TYR A 30 -22.52 -7.31 2.82
N PHE A 31 -22.23 -7.63 4.08
CA PHE A 31 -23.27 -7.72 5.11
C PHE A 31 -24.01 -6.40 5.33
N ILE A 32 -23.33 -5.26 5.22
CA ILE A 32 -23.91 -3.92 5.34
C ILE A 32 -24.86 -3.61 4.19
N ILE A 33 -24.47 -3.92 2.95
CA ILE A 33 -25.28 -3.60 1.76
C ILE A 33 -26.52 -4.50 1.66
N PHE A 34 -26.38 -5.78 2.03
CA PHE A 34 -27.46 -6.76 1.89
C PHE A 34 -28.32 -6.93 3.15
N ASN A 35 -28.08 -6.14 4.20
CA ASN A 35 -28.92 -6.14 5.39
C ASN A 35 -29.86 -4.94 5.38
N ASP A 36 -31.15 -5.19 5.13
CA ASP A 36 -32.19 -4.16 5.07
C ASP A 36 -32.27 -3.32 6.36
N ALA A 37 -32.01 -3.92 7.52
CA ALA A 37 -32.01 -3.19 8.79
C ALA A 37 -30.83 -2.20 8.88
N PHE A 38 -29.67 -2.54 8.33
CA PHE A 38 -28.53 -1.62 8.28
C PHE A 38 -28.74 -0.51 7.26
N VAL A 39 -29.33 -0.81 6.10
CA VAL A 39 -29.70 0.21 5.10
C VAL A 39 -30.72 1.19 5.70
N ALA A 40 -31.71 0.70 6.44
CA ALA A 40 -32.67 1.54 7.16
C ALA A 40 -32.00 2.39 8.27
N LEU A 41 -31.05 1.81 9.01
CA LEU A 41 -30.28 2.53 10.03
C LEU A 41 -29.39 3.63 9.42
N VAL A 42 -28.69 3.35 8.32
CA VAL A 42 -27.86 4.35 7.63
C VAL A 42 -28.74 5.43 7.00
N GLY A 43 -29.86 5.05 6.40
CA GLY A 43 -30.85 5.98 5.85
C GLY A 43 -31.35 6.96 6.92
N SER A 44 -31.77 6.46 8.08
CA SER A 44 -32.22 7.30 9.20
C SER A 44 -31.12 8.16 9.80
N SER A 45 -29.88 7.67 9.89
CA SER A 45 -28.75 8.49 10.37
C SER A 45 -28.44 9.69 9.45
N MET A 46 -28.79 9.59 8.17
CA MET A 46 -28.53 10.64 7.20
C MET A 46 -29.65 11.69 7.15
N GLU A 47 -30.86 11.37 7.63
CA GLU A 47 -31.88 12.39 7.93
C GLU A 47 -31.34 13.41 8.93
N TRP A 48 -30.66 12.93 9.98
CA TRP A 48 -29.96 13.79 10.93
C TRP A 48 -28.85 14.62 10.29
N ALA A 49 -28.13 14.07 9.30
CA ALA A 49 -27.14 14.83 8.55
C ALA A 49 -27.78 15.90 7.63
N CYS A 50 -28.94 15.63 7.02
CA CYS A 50 -29.69 16.64 6.25
C CYS A 50 -30.10 17.80 7.16
N ILE A 51 -30.60 17.49 8.36
CA ILE A 51 -30.99 18.46 9.38
C ILE A 51 -29.77 19.24 9.88
N ALA A 52 -28.67 18.56 10.21
CA ALA A 52 -27.48 19.18 10.79
C ALA A 52 -26.69 20.07 9.80
N PHE A 53 -26.69 19.72 8.51
CA PHE A 53 -25.93 20.45 7.49
C PHE A 53 -26.79 21.39 6.64
N GLN A 54 -28.10 21.52 6.93
CA GLN A 54 -29.04 22.43 6.25
C GLN A 54 -28.83 22.46 4.71
N SER A 55 -28.57 21.29 4.13
CA SER A 55 -28.18 21.25 2.72
C SER A 55 -29.39 21.62 1.86
N VAL A 56 -29.18 22.40 0.80
CA VAL A 56 -30.19 22.82 -0.19
C VAL A 56 -30.91 21.63 -0.88
N ALA A 57 -30.46 20.39 -0.63
CA ALA A 57 -31.13 19.16 -1.06
C ALA A 57 -32.28 18.71 -0.14
N CYS A 58 -32.45 19.30 1.05
CA CYS A 58 -33.62 19.07 1.89
C CYS A 58 -34.71 20.05 1.41
N GLY A 59 -35.73 19.55 0.70
CA GLY A 59 -36.85 20.38 0.24
C GLY A 59 -37.70 20.91 1.40
N ASP A 60 -38.53 21.93 1.14
CA ASP A 60 -39.38 22.68 2.08
C ASP A 60 -40.36 21.85 2.95
N GLY A 61 -40.33 20.53 2.89
CA GLY A 61 -41.10 19.62 3.73
C GLY A 61 -40.30 18.88 4.81
N GLY A 62 -39.00 19.14 4.98
CA GLY A 62 -38.15 18.45 5.96
C GLY A 62 -37.85 16.97 5.63
N PHE A 63 -38.52 16.39 4.64
CA PHE A 63 -38.20 15.09 4.08
C PHE A 63 -37.32 15.28 2.86
N ALA A 64 -36.07 14.80 2.95
CA ALA A 64 -35.25 14.67 1.76
C ALA A 64 -35.94 13.70 0.81
N LYS A 65 -36.41 14.18 -0.35
CA LYS A 65 -36.62 13.34 -1.54
C LYS A 65 -35.24 12.93 -2.06
N LEU A 66 -34.52 12.20 -1.22
CA LEU A 66 -33.24 11.63 -1.54
C LEU A 66 -33.56 10.49 -2.48
N ASP A 67 -33.28 10.69 -3.77
CA ASP A 67 -33.43 9.65 -4.77
C ASP A 67 -32.66 8.42 -4.26
N ASN A 68 -33.38 7.36 -3.87
CA ASN A 68 -32.80 6.16 -3.26
C ASN A 68 -31.63 5.63 -4.10
N ASP A 69 -31.70 5.87 -5.40
CA ASP A 69 -30.70 5.51 -6.40
C ASP A 69 -29.36 6.26 -6.20
N PHE A 70 -29.38 7.54 -5.81
CA PHE A 70 -28.17 8.31 -5.53
C PHE A 70 -27.44 7.83 -4.27
N MET A 71 -28.21 7.47 -3.25
CA MET A 71 -27.67 6.93 -2.00
C MET A 71 -27.03 5.56 -2.20
N LEU A 72 -27.74 4.68 -2.90
CA LEU A 72 -27.24 3.36 -3.23
C LEU A 72 -25.91 3.46 -4.00
N ARG A 73 -25.84 4.34 -5.01
CA ARG A 73 -24.61 4.56 -5.79
C ARG A 73 -23.43 5.02 -4.93
N LYS A 74 -23.64 5.88 -3.94
CA LYS A 74 -22.56 6.33 -3.03
C LYS A 74 -22.07 5.21 -2.13
N VAL A 75 -22.98 4.46 -1.51
CA VAL A 75 -22.63 3.34 -0.63
C VAL A 75 -21.88 2.27 -1.42
N VAL A 76 -22.37 1.93 -2.62
CA VAL A 76 -21.72 1.00 -3.54
C VAL A 76 -20.33 1.52 -3.95
N ASN A 77 -20.19 2.81 -4.25
CA ASN A 77 -18.89 3.38 -4.60
C ASN A 77 -17.88 3.29 -3.45
N ILE A 78 -18.29 3.63 -2.22
CA ILE A 78 -17.45 3.48 -1.01
C ILE A 78 -17.07 2.02 -0.80
N TYR A 79 -18.01 1.10 -1.00
CA TYR A 79 -17.75 -0.33 -0.88
C TYR A 79 -16.73 -0.84 -1.90
N ILE A 80 -16.88 -0.49 -3.18
CA ILE A 80 -15.93 -0.83 -4.24
C ILE A 80 -14.56 -0.25 -3.92
N ALA A 81 -14.51 1.00 -3.48
CA ALA A 81 -13.28 1.68 -3.14
C ALA A 81 -12.53 1.00 -1.99
N LEU A 82 -13.23 0.69 -0.89
CA LEU A 82 -12.65 -0.02 0.25
C LEU A 82 -12.26 -1.46 -0.11
N SER A 83 -13.03 -2.12 -0.98
CA SER A 83 -12.72 -3.47 -1.44
C SER A 83 -11.47 -3.50 -2.32
N ALA A 84 -11.28 -2.51 -3.19
CA ALA A 84 -10.06 -2.36 -3.97
C ALA A 84 -8.83 -2.16 -3.06
N ILE A 85 -8.94 -1.31 -2.02
CA ILE A 85 -7.86 -1.14 -1.03
C ILE A 85 -7.59 -2.44 -0.28
N GLY A 86 -8.64 -3.15 0.18
CA GLY A 86 -8.50 -4.44 0.87
C GLY A 86 -7.81 -5.49 -0.01
N LEU A 87 -8.19 -5.58 -1.28
CA LEU A 87 -7.58 -6.49 -2.25
C LEU A 87 -6.11 -6.14 -2.50
N SER A 88 -5.78 -4.85 -2.62
CA SER A 88 -4.39 -4.39 -2.68
C SER A 88 -3.59 -4.87 -1.47
N THR A 89 -4.14 -4.75 -0.25
CA THR A 89 -3.48 -5.26 0.96
C THR A 89 -3.25 -6.76 0.89
N VAL A 90 -4.23 -7.55 0.42
CA VAL A 90 -4.08 -9.00 0.27
C VAL A 90 -2.96 -9.33 -0.72
N VAL A 91 -2.90 -8.66 -1.86
CA VAL A 91 -1.82 -8.84 -2.85
C VAL A 91 -0.47 -8.47 -2.23
N PHE A 92 -0.38 -7.35 -1.52
CA PHE A 92 0.85 -6.97 -0.82
C PHE A 92 1.26 -8.04 0.22
N GLN A 93 0.34 -8.50 1.06
CA GLN A 93 0.66 -9.51 2.08
C GLN A 93 0.97 -10.89 1.48
N GLY A 94 0.40 -11.26 0.33
CA GLY A 94 0.71 -12.52 -0.34
C GLY A 94 2.05 -12.53 -1.06
N PHE A 95 2.39 -11.44 -1.76
CA PHE A 95 3.52 -11.41 -2.71
C PHE A 95 4.75 -10.64 -2.22
N CYS A 96 4.62 -9.72 -1.27
CA CYS A 96 5.77 -8.96 -0.78
C CYS A 96 6.70 -9.88 0.05
N PRO A 97 8.02 -9.95 -0.27
CA PRO A 97 8.99 -10.76 0.45
C PRO A 97 9.03 -10.41 1.94
N HIS A 98 9.29 -11.42 2.78
CA HIS A 98 9.28 -11.24 4.24
C HIS A 98 10.33 -10.22 4.70
N GLU A 99 11.48 -10.17 4.02
CA GLU A 99 12.59 -9.27 4.30
C GLU A 99 12.17 -7.80 4.12
N VAL A 100 11.48 -7.48 3.02
CA VAL A 100 10.99 -6.11 2.73
C VAL A 100 9.82 -5.73 3.65
N LYS A 101 9.06 -6.71 4.16
CA LYS A 101 8.04 -6.45 5.18
C LYS A 101 8.62 -6.17 6.55
N LYS A 102 9.72 -6.86 6.90
CA LYS A 102 10.37 -6.75 8.22
C LYS A 102 11.21 -5.49 8.32
N PHE A 103 11.95 -5.16 7.27
CA PHE A 103 12.87 -4.04 7.24
C PHE A 103 12.36 -2.97 6.29
N TRP A 104 12.19 -1.76 6.81
CA TRP A 104 11.74 -0.63 6.01
C TRP A 104 12.85 -0.09 5.12
N HIS A 105 14.06 0.05 5.66
CA HIS A 105 15.24 0.53 4.95
C HIS A 105 16.28 -0.57 4.73
N VAL A 106 17.08 -0.44 3.67
CA VAL A 106 18.15 -1.39 3.35
C VAL A 106 19.26 -1.37 4.41
N GLU A 107 19.51 -0.21 5.01
CA GLU A 107 20.51 -0.03 6.05
C GLU A 107 20.18 -0.85 7.29
N ASP A 108 18.90 -0.88 7.69
CA ASP A 108 18.42 -1.68 8.82
C ASP A 108 18.58 -3.18 8.53
N TYR A 109 18.22 -3.59 7.31
CA TYR A 109 18.41 -4.97 6.85
C TYR A 109 19.88 -5.39 6.92
N VAL A 110 20.77 -4.57 6.38
CA VAL A 110 22.22 -4.84 6.36
C VAL A 110 22.77 -4.85 7.79
N ALA A 111 22.42 -3.88 8.64
CA ALA A 111 22.93 -3.78 10.01
C ALA A 111 22.52 -4.97 10.89
N GLU A 112 21.30 -5.49 10.73
CA GLU A 112 20.84 -6.67 11.47
C GLU A 112 21.46 -7.97 10.92
N ASN A 113 21.50 -8.15 9.60
CA ASN A 113 21.94 -9.41 8.99
C ASN A 113 23.46 -9.56 8.92
N THR A 114 24.24 -8.47 8.93
CA THR A 114 25.71 -8.54 8.95
C THR A 114 26.21 -9.22 10.23
N LYS A 115 25.48 -9.10 11.35
CA LYS A 115 25.85 -9.72 12.64
C LYS A 115 25.69 -11.24 12.65
N VAL A 116 24.77 -11.77 11.85
CA VAL A 116 24.37 -13.20 11.82
C VAL A 116 24.76 -13.84 10.49
N PHE A 117 25.71 -13.24 9.77
CA PHE A 117 25.96 -13.60 8.38
C PHE A 117 26.70 -14.94 8.26
N HIS A 118 25.92 -16.02 8.09
CA HIS A 118 26.44 -17.38 7.91
C HIS A 118 26.88 -17.63 6.46
N HIS A 119 28.03 -18.30 6.30
CA HIS A 119 28.61 -18.65 5.00
C HIS A 119 27.62 -19.36 4.05
N GLU A 120 26.79 -20.27 4.58
CA GLU A 120 25.79 -21.02 3.79
C GLU A 120 24.69 -20.13 3.20
N PHE A 121 24.22 -19.14 3.97
CA PHE A 121 23.22 -18.18 3.51
C PHE A 121 23.78 -17.31 2.38
N ASN A 122 25.02 -16.83 2.54
CA ASN A 122 25.74 -16.05 1.53
C ASN A 122 25.85 -16.83 0.21
N ARG A 123 26.20 -18.12 0.26
CA ARG A 123 26.31 -18.97 -0.94
C ARG A 123 25.00 -19.05 -1.73
N ARG A 124 23.86 -19.19 -1.04
CA ARG A 124 22.53 -19.26 -1.67
C ARG A 124 22.10 -17.93 -2.27
N ILE A 125 22.33 -16.82 -1.56
CA ILE A 125 22.05 -15.48 -2.10
C ILE A 125 22.87 -15.22 -3.36
N ARG A 126 24.18 -15.50 -3.30
CA ARG A 126 25.08 -15.28 -4.45
C ARG A 126 24.67 -16.10 -5.67
N SER A 127 24.25 -17.36 -5.51
CA SER A 127 23.84 -18.17 -6.66
C SER A 127 22.61 -17.58 -7.36
N VAL A 128 21.65 -17.04 -6.60
CA VAL A 128 20.46 -16.37 -7.15
C VAL A 128 20.81 -15.01 -7.77
N LEU A 129 21.66 -14.23 -7.10
CA LEU A 129 22.09 -12.91 -7.60
C LEU A 129 22.96 -13.00 -8.85
N ASN A 130 23.91 -13.94 -8.90
CA ASN A 130 24.74 -14.16 -10.10
C ASN A 130 23.88 -14.55 -11.30
N LYS A 131 22.77 -15.26 -11.08
CA LYS A 131 21.83 -15.62 -12.15
C LYS A 131 20.94 -14.44 -12.59
N SER A 132 20.51 -13.61 -11.63
CA SER A 132 19.49 -12.57 -11.89
C SER A 132 20.08 -11.20 -12.25
N VAL A 133 21.21 -10.83 -11.64
CA VAL A 133 21.90 -9.55 -11.77
C VAL A 133 23.43 -9.76 -11.88
N PRO A 134 23.91 -10.42 -12.95
CA PRO A 134 25.33 -10.78 -13.11
C PRO A 134 26.26 -9.56 -13.18
N LYS A 135 25.79 -8.44 -13.74
CA LYS A 135 26.60 -7.22 -13.91
C LYS A 135 26.91 -6.52 -12.58
N ASP A 136 25.92 -6.44 -11.69
CA ASP A 136 26.11 -5.79 -10.39
C ASP A 136 26.94 -6.68 -9.45
N THR A 137 26.74 -7.99 -9.50
CA THR A 137 27.53 -8.96 -8.74
C THR A 137 29.00 -8.98 -9.18
N SER A 138 29.29 -8.94 -10.48
CA SER A 138 30.67 -8.84 -10.98
C SER A 138 31.34 -7.54 -10.54
N ARG A 139 30.62 -6.40 -10.58
CA ARG A 139 31.14 -5.11 -10.10
C ARG A 139 31.51 -5.15 -8.62
N ILE A 140 30.66 -5.72 -7.76
CA ILE A 140 30.96 -5.88 -6.33
C ILE A 140 32.18 -6.80 -6.12
N GLN A 141 32.27 -7.87 -6.90
CA GLN A 141 33.41 -8.80 -6.85
C GLN A 141 34.73 -8.15 -7.27
N GLU A 142 34.73 -7.31 -8.31
CA GLU A 142 35.89 -6.54 -8.75
C GLU A 142 36.34 -5.54 -7.68
N THR A 143 35.39 -4.80 -7.08
CA THR A 143 35.67 -3.90 -5.96
C THR A 143 36.33 -4.66 -4.81
N PHE A 144 35.77 -5.81 -4.42
CA PHE A 144 36.36 -6.65 -3.38
C PHE A 144 37.77 -7.13 -3.71
N ASN A 145 38.00 -7.62 -4.93
CA ASN A 145 39.33 -8.09 -5.34
C ASN A 145 40.38 -6.96 -5.24
N ARG A 146 40.00 -5.73 -5.58
CA ARG A 146 40.86 -4.55 -5.45
C ARG A 146 41.21 -4.20 -4.00
N TYR A 147 40.24 -4.24 -3.09
CA TYR A 147 40.46 -3.89 -1.68
C TYR A 147 41.11 -5.01 -0.86
N LYS A 148 40.91 -6.27 -1.27
CA LYS A 148 41.42 -7.44 -0.55
C LYS A 148 42.95 -7.45 -0.43
N GLU A 149 43.67 -6.89 -1.40
CA GLU A 149 45.13 -6.80 -1.36
C GLU A 149 45.65 -5.84 -0.28
N TYR A 150 44.86 -4.82 0.06
CA TYR A 150 45.25 -3.80 1.04
C TYR A 150 44.77 -4.14 2.46
N ASP A 151 43.50 -4.53 2.61
CA ASP A 151 42.87 -4.78 3.91
C ASP A 151 41.77 -5.85 3.77
N ARG A 152 42.18 -7.11 3.95
CA ARG A 152 41.29 -8.28 3.79
C ARG A 152 40.07 -8.28 4.72
N PRO A 153 40.18 -8.04 6.05
CA PRO A 153 39.01 -8.07 6.92
C PRO A 153 38.00 -6.98 6.55
N LYS A 154 38.46 -5.76 6.30
CA LYS A 154 37.57 -4.66 5.89
C LYS A 154 36.94 -4.90 4.53
N ALA A 155 37.70 -5.42 3.57
CA ALA A 155 37.17 -5.78 2.25
C ALA A 155 36.06 -6.83 2.35
N SER A 156 36.22 -7.84 3.22
CA SER A 156 35.21 -8.87 3.44
C SER A 156 33.91 -8.29 4.02
N GLU A 157 34.02 -7.40 5.01
CA GLU A 157 32.85 -6.74 5.61
C GLU A 157 32.10 -5.88 4.58
N MET A 158 32.83 -5.05 3.81
CA MET A 158 32.23 -4.22 2.75
C MET A 158 31.54 -5.10 1.69
N TYR A 159 32.19 -6.18 1.28
CA TYR A 159 31.61 -7.12 0.31
C TYR A 159 30.31 -7.75 0.82
N ASP A 160 30.28 -8.22 2.07
CA ASP A 160 29.08 -8.85 2.62
C ASP A 160 27.93 -7.83 2.76
N ARG A 161 28.23 -6.59 3.16
CA ARG A 161 27.25 -5.49 3.21
C ARG A 161 26.69 -5.17 1.82
N ASP A 162 27.55 -5.08 0.81
CA ASP A 162 27.13 -4.78 -0.58
C ASP A 162 26.28 -5.90 -1.17
N ILE A 163 26.62 -7.17 -0.91
CA ILE A 163 25.82 -8.33 -1.34
C ILE A 163 24.46 -8.35 -0.66
N LEU A 164 24.39 -8.07 0.65
CA LEU A 164 23.14 -7.96 1.38
C LEU A 164 22.26 -6.82 0.85
N ALA A 165 22.85 -5.65 0.59
CA ALA A 165 22.14 -4.51 0.01
C ALA A 165 21.60 -4.84 -1.40
N LEU A 166 22.40 -5.51 -2.23
CA LEU A 166 21.99 -5.95 -3.56
C LEU A 166 20.86 -6.99 -3.48
N TRP A 167 20.93 -7.92 -2.53
CA TRP A 167 19.87 -8.90 -2.28
C TRP A 167 18.55 -8.23 -1.89
N PHE A 168 18.59 -7.26 -0.97
CA PHE A 168 17.41 -6.51 -0.57
C PHE A 168 16.80 -5.75 -1.75
N SER A 169 17.62 -5.05 -2.53
CA SER A 169 17.19 -4.34 -3.74
C SER A 169 16.55 -5.28 -4.78
N PHE A 170 17.13 -6.47 -4.96
CA PHE A 170 16.56 -7.51 -5.81
C PHE A 170 15.18 -7.98 -5.31
N GLN A 171 15.03 -8.22 -4.00
CA GLN A 171 13.72 -8.58 -3.44
C GLN A 171 12.70 -7.43 -3.56
N ASN A 172 13.14 -6.18 -3.39
CA ASN A 172 12.32 -4.98 -3.49
C ASN A 172 11.74 -4.77 -4.91
N THR A 173 12.41 -5.30 -5.93
CA THR A 173 12.01 -5.20 -7.34
C THR A 173 11.39 -6.49 -7.89
N ARG A 174 11.37 -7.58 -7.12
CA ARG A 174 10.79 -8.86 -7.53
C ARG A 174 9.27 -8.77 -7.72
N PHE A 175 8.70 -9.65 -8.57
CA PHE A 175 7.26 -9.74 -8.83
C PHE A 175 6.62 -8.44 -9.34
N GLU A 176 7.13 -7.93 -10.46
CA GLU A 176 6.68 -6.67 -11.05
C GLU A 176 5.17 -6.61 -11.29
N ALA A 177 4.56 -7.66 -11.84
CA ALA A 177 3.11 -7.70 -12.06
C ALA A 177 2.32 -7.51 -10.76
N ALA A 178 2.71 -8.19 -9.68
CA ALA A 178 2.04 -8.07 -8.38
C ALA A 178 2.19 -6.65 -7.78
N ARG A 179 3.36 -6.01 -7.96
CA ARG A 179 3.60 -4.61 -7.55
C ARG A 179 2.65 -3.67 -8.27
N TRP A 180 2.52 -3.81 -9.59
CA TRP A 180 1.60 -2.99 -10.38
C TRP A 180 0.14 -3.24 -10.02
N THR A 181 -0.27 -4.49 -9.86
CA THR A 181 -1.63 -4.83 -9.43
C THR A 181 -1.96 -4.21 -8.07
N CYS A 182 -1.04 -4.32 -7.10
CA CYS A 182 -1.18 -3.68 -5.79
C CYS A 182 -1.29 -2.15 -5.91
N PHE A 183 -0.37 -1.54 -6.65
CA PHE A 183 -0.38 -0.09 -6.88
C PHE A 183 -1.69 0.40 -7.51
N VAL A 184 -2.15 -0.23 -8.60
CA VAL A 184 -3.37 0.16 -9.30
C VAL A 184 -4.60 0.02 -8.41
N PHE A 185 -4.77 -1.11 -7.71
CA PHE A 185 -5.92 -1.29 -6.82
C PHE A 185 -5.92 -0.28 -5.67
N PHE A 186 -4.75 0.01 -5.10
CA PHE A 186 -4.62 1.05 -4.08
C PHE A 186 -4.99 2.42 -4.62
N THR A 187 -4.40 2.84 -5.75
CA THR A 187 -4.65 4.16 -6.35
C THR A 187 -6.11 4.33 -6.75
N VAL A 188 -6.72 3.33 -7.39
CA VAL A 188 -8.14 3.36 -7.76
C VAL A 188 -9.02 3.46 -6.52
N GLY A 189 -8.76 2.62 -5.50
CA GLY A 189 -9.52 2.64 -4.26
C GLY A 189 -9.43 3.98 -3.52
N VAL A 190 -8.22 4.54 -3.42
CA VAL A 190 -8.02 5.88 -2.83
C VAL A 190 -8.73 6.95 -3.65
N ALA A 191 -8.59 6.95 -4.98
CA ALA A 191 -9.25 7.95 -5.85
C ALA A 191 -10.78 7.93 -5.70
N LEU A 192 -11.38 6.73 -5.65
CA LEU A 192 -12.82 6.58 -5.46
C LEU A 192 -13.29 7.03 -4.07
N LEU A 193 -12.47 6.87 -3.02
CA LEU A 193 -12.76 7.39 -1.68
C LEU A 193 -12.56 8.90 -1.58
N THR A 194 -11.54 9.45 -2.25
CA THR A 194 -11.23 10.88 -2.20
C THR A 194 -12.26 11.71 -2.96
N TYR A 195 -12.82 11.20 -4.05
CA TYR A 195 -13.81 11.90 -4.88
C TYR A 195 -15.01 12.48 -4.09
N PRO A 196 -15.78 11.69 -3.31
CA PRO A 196 -16.89 12.23 -2.53
C PRO A 196 -16.42 13.19 -1.44
N THR A 197 -15.29 12.92 -0.78
CA THR A 197 -14.74 13.77 0.28
C THR A 197 -14.35 15.15 -0.24
N VAL A 198 -13.65 15.22 -1.37
CA VAL A 198 -13.28 16.49 -2.02
C VAL A 198 -14.53 17.23 -2.48
N THR A 199 -15.52 16.54 -3.04
CA THR A 199 -16.78 17.17 -3.48
C THR A 199 -17.53 17.82 -2.31
N VAL A 200 -17.62 17.14 -1.17
CA VAL A 200 -18.26 17.70 0.04
C VAL A 200 -17.44 18.87 0.59
N PHE A 201 -16.12 18.73 0.66
CA PHE A 201 -15.22 19.79 1.12
C PHE A 201 -15.35 21.07 0.30
N LEU A 202 -15.33 20.97 -1.04
CA LEU A 202 -15.48 22.12 -1.94
C LEU A 202 -16.83 22.81 -1.76
N LYS A 203 -17.91 22.04 -1.53
CA LYS A 203 -19.24 22.61 -1.24
C LYS A 203 -19.25 23.41 0.06
N VAL A 204 -18.63 22.88 1.12
CA VAL A 204 -18.52 23.58 2.40
C VAL A 204 -17.73 24.88 2.26
N CYS A 205 -16.58 24.84 1.57
CA CYS A 205 -15.80 26.05 1.29
C CYS A 205 -16.60 27.10 0.49
N ALA A 206 -17.35 26.67 -0.52
CA ALA A 206 -18.17 27.59 -1.31
C ALA A 206 -19.26 28.29 -0.48
N ILE A 207 -19.92 27.56 0.43
CA ILE A 207 -20.92 28.13 1.35
C ILE A 207 -20.29 29.17 2.27
N ILE A 208 -19.12 28.88 2.84
CA ILE A 208 -18.40 29.80 3.75
C ILE A 208 -17.93 31.07 3.03
N ILE A 209 -17.60 30.98 1.74
CA ILE A 209 -17.11 32.14 0.96
C ILE A 209 -18.28 33.02 0.47
N MET A 210 -19.43 32.42 0.14
CA MET A 210 -20.58 33.15 -0.41
C MET A 210 -21.58 33.65 0.63
N GLY A 211 -21.60 33.07 1.84
CA GLY A 211 -22.46 33.48 2.95
C GLY A 211 -21.77 34.48 3.87
#